data_AF-A0AAN6BWI2-F1
#
_entry.id   AF-A0AAN6BWI2-F1
#
_cell.length_a   1.000
_cell.length_b   1.000
_cell.length_c   1.000
_cell.angle_alpha   90.00
_cell.angle_beta   90.00
_cell.angle_gamma   90.00
#
_symmetry.space_group_name_H-M   'P 1'
#
loop_
_entity.id
_entity.type
_entity.pdbx_description
1 polymer ?
#
loop_
_entity_poly.entity_id
_entity_poly.type
_entity_poly.pdbx_seq_one_letter_code
_entity_poly.pdbx_strand_id
1 'polypeptide(L)'
;MAPSEFSMRLQRGITGGFAPPTPDLIITIDASNNDLSISIAKREDGSPDLAPSASNTVAIADHEAVIDELHGILKEVPTEQPPGSEDIYGLDTSIAWQSDDLEWWNGGPQGCGGGESFVKAQDTDKKKFKRAVEIIKAIAVGRTFLDVTRTLTAHLHLLIRSSRPYEVALFPPRILHVNPPRRTLLCFVNSTQVEANADTGAEMNLASPKFAARSGSSIKPTDQQHQFVQLADGSIASISGCFCARFNPSEKPSTETLRPRAHMKTFHILDGLTSDILLSRHLIFEIYAFVEQANAFSEMKHPDLHADLNLIAWLNRWRSKSGSRPIQHTSS
;
A
#
# COMPACT_ATOMS: atom_id res chain seq x y z
N MET A 1 19.30 -12.20 -12.05
CA MET A 1 18.81 -11.01 -12.74
C MET A 1 17.76 -11.46 -13.72
N ALA A 2 16.66 -10.76 -13.74
CA ALA A 2 15.60 -10.92 -14.70
C ALA A 2 16.09 -10.48 -16.10
N PRO A 3 15.54 -11.07 -17.16
CA PRO A 3 15.84 -10.65 -18.53
C PRO A 3 15.29 -9.25 -18.81
N SER A 4 15.90 -8.56 -19.78
CA SER A 4 15.54 -7.20 -20.18
C SER A 4 14.21 -7.11 -20.94
N GLU A 5 13.77 -8.22 -21.52
CA GLU A 5 12.50 -8.35 -22.24
C GLU A 5 11.69 -9.47 -21.60
N PHE A 6 10.47 -9.13 -21.18
CA PHE A 6 9.53 -10.08 -20.60
C PHE A 6 8.09 -9.57 -20.74
N SER A 7 7.14 -10.48 -20.66
CA SER A 7 5.72 -10.18 -20.51
C SER A 7 5.18 -10.88 -19.27
N MET A 8 4.40 -10.16 -18.47
CA MET A 8 3.71 -10.76 -17.33
C MET A 8 2.26 -10.31 -17.23
N ARG A 9 1.44 -11.20 -16.68
CA ARG A 9 0.01 -10.96 -16.44
C ARG A 9 -0.39 -11.48 -15.07
N LEU A 10 -1.00 -10.62 -14.27
CA LEU A 10 -1.72 -11.00 -13.06
C LEU A 10 -3.22 -10.95 -13.36
N GLN A 11 -3.93 -12.03 -13.05
CA GLN A 11 -5.39 -12.09 -13.15
C GLN A 11 -6.00 -12.58 -11.85
N ARG A 12 -7.06 -11.92 -11.39
CA ARG A 12 -7.90 -12.36 -10.26
C ARG A 12 -9.28 -12.79 -10.76
N GLY A 13 -9.88 -13.78 -10.11
CA GLY A 13 -11.12 -14.41 -10.57
C GLY A 13 -10.82 -15.51 -11.58
N ILE A 14 -9.93 -16.44 -11.22
CA ILE A 14 -9.52 -17.57 -12.07
C ILE A 14 -10.30 -18.85 -11.76
N THR A 15 -10.94 -18.90 -10.60
CA THR A 15 -11.78 -20.02 -10.19
C THR A 15 -13.21 -19.80 -10.68
N GLY A 16 -13.74 -20.80 -11.37
CA GLY A 16 -15.11 -20.85 -11.85
C GLY A 16 -15.82 -22.11 -11.35
N GLY A 17 -17.15 -22.08 -11.38
CA GLY A 17 -17.97 -23.27 -11.16
C GLY A 17 -18.42 -23.86 -12.49
N PHE A 18 -19.73 -24.01 -12.66
CA PHE A 18 -20.32 -24.41 -13.94
C PHE A 18 -20.11 -23.35 -15.05
N ALA A 19 -20.04 -22.08 -14.69
CA ALA A 19 -19.71 -20.99 -15.60
C ALA A 19 -18.19 -20.77 -15.67
N PRO A 20 -17.64 -20.35 -16.83
CA PRO A 20 -16.24 -19.95 -16.94
C PRO A 20 -15.85 -18.92 -15.87
N PRO A 21 -14.58 -18.88 -15.45
CA PRO A 21 -14.11 -17.85 -14.54
C PRO A 21 -14.41 -16.47 -15.10
N THR A 22 -14.79 -15.56 -14.21
CA THR A 22 -15.17 -14.20 -14.55
C THR A 22 -14.16 -13.25 -13.90
N PRO A 23 -13.06 -12.89 -14.60
CA PRO A 23 -12.00 -12.09 -14.00
C PRO A 23 -12.48 -10.72 -13.57
N ASP A 24 -12.10 -10.27 -12.37
CA ASP A 24 -12.46 -8.95 -11.86
C ASP A 24 -11.30 -7.94 -11.92
N LEU A 25 -10.08 -8.44 -12.11
CA LEU A 25 -8.86 -7.65 -12.30
C LEU A 25 -7.90 -8.38 -13.25
N ILE A 26 -7.39 -7.65 -14.23
CA ILE A 26 -6.27 -8.06 -15.09
C ILE A 26 -5.24 -6.93 -15.07
N ILE A 27 -4.00 -7.27 -14.76
CA ILE A 27 -2.84 -6.40 -14.88
C ILE A 27 -1.90 -7.06 -15.87
N THR A 28 -1.52 -6.35 -16.92
CA THR A 28 -0.50 -6.79 -17.88
C THR A 28 0.68 -5.83 -17.79
N ILE A 29 1.90 -6.36 -17.77
CA ILE A 29 3.14 -5.59 -17.78
C ILE A 29 4.06 -6.19 -18.85
N ASP A 30 4.38 -5.40 -19.86
CA ASP A 30 5.29 -5.77 -20.94
C ASP A 30 6.56 -4.93 -20.84
N ALA A 31 7.70 -5.58 -20.69
CA ALA A 31 9.02 -4.96 -20.68
C ALA A 31 9.64 -5.00 -22.07
N SER A 32 9.91 -3.82 -22.64
CA SER A 32 10.61 -3.67 -23.91
C SER A 32 11.35 -2.33 -23.96
N ASN A 33 12.49 -2.27 -24.62
CA ASN A 33 13.23 -1.02 -24.84
C ASN A 33 13.51 -0.20 -23.55
N ASN A 34 13.83 -0.87 -22.44
CA ASN A 34 14.03 -0.26 -21.11
C ASN A 34 12.77 0.33 -20.43
N ASP A 35 11.60 0.11 -21.01
CA ASP A 35 10.32 0.59 -20.49
C ASP A 35 9.37 -0.57 -20.12
N LEU A 36 8.55 -0.35 -19.11
CA LEU A 36 7.43 -1.21 -18.72
C LEU A 36 6.14 -0.57 -19.20
N SER A 37 5.46 -1.21 -20.16
CA SER A 37 4.09 -0.90 -20.54
C SER A 37 3.13 -1.64 -19.62
N ILE A 38 2.41 -0.90 -18.79
CA ILE A 38 1.47 -1.41 -17.79
C ILE A 38 0.05 -1.17 -18.28
N SER A 39 -0.80 -2.18 -18.23
CA SER A 39 -2.22 -2.15 -18.57
C SER A 39 -3.04 -2.73 -17.43
N ILE A 40 -4.09 -2.03 -16.99
CA ILE A 40 -4.97 -2.48 -15.91
C ILE A 40 -6.42 -2.46 -16.40
N ALA A 41 -7.07 -3.63 -16.44
CA ALA A 41 -8.50 -3.78 -16.67
C ALA A 41 -9.17 -4.25 -15.38
N LYS A 42 -10.30 -3.63 -15.02
CA LYS A 42 -11.07 -3.99 -13.82
C LYS A 42 -12.55 -4.11 -14.19
N ARG A 43 -13.24 -5.10 -13.63
CA ARG A 43 -14.71 -5.18 -13.73
C ARG A 43 -15.34 -4.33 -12.64
N GLU A 44 -16.32 -3.51 -13.01
CA GLU A 44 -17.15 -2.78 -12.05
C GLU A 44 -18.24 -3.69 -11.48
N ASP A 45 -18.58 -3.51 -10.19
CA ASP A 45 -19.62 -4.30 -9.53
C ASP A 45 -20.96 -4.14 -10.27
N GLY A 46 -21.53 -5.26 -10.72
CA GLY A 46 -22.80 -5.29 -11.46
C GLY A 46 -22.68 -5.14 -12.98
N SER A 47 -21.48 -4.92 -13.52
CA SER A 47 -21.22 -4.98 -14.97
C SER A 47 -20.70 -6.37 -15.38
N PRO A 48 -21.14 -6.96 -16.50
CA PRO A 48 -20.55 -8.19 -17.01
C PRO A 48 -19.14 -7.96 -17.60
N ASP A 49 -18.88 -6.75 -18.07
CA ASP A 49 -17.71 -6.43 -18.90
C ASP A 49 -16.55 -5.85 -18.08
N LEU A 50 -15.33 -6.14 -18.52
CA LEU A 50 -14.13 -5.45 -18.04
C LEU A 50 -14.14 -4.01 -18.59
N ALA A 51 -13.88 -3.04 -17.71
CA ALA A 51 -13.69 -1.67 -18.14
C ALA A 51 -12.49 -1.56 -19.10
N PRO A 52 -12.46 -0.54 -19.99
CA PRO A 52 -11.33 -0.27 -20.85
C PRO A 52 -10.04 -0.19 -20.04
N SER A 53 -8.97 -0.83 -20.52
CA SER A 53 -7.71 -0.87 -19.80
C SER A 53 -7.11 0.53 -19.70
N ALA A 54 -6.79 0.97 -18.48
CA ALA A 54 -5.92 2.12 -18.29
C ALA A 54 -4.48 1.67 -18.54
N SER A 55 -3.75 2.36 -19.43
CA SER A 55 -2.35 2.07 -19.71
C SER A 55 -1.41 3.18 -19.28
N ASN A 56 -0.19 2.81 -18.92
CA ASN A 56 0.90 3.73 -18.61
C ASN A 56 2.25 3.11 -18.95
N THR A 57 3.28 3.93 -19.12
CA THR A 57 4.66 3.51 -19.37
C THR A 57 5.58 4.07 -18.30
N VAL A 58 6.44 3.22 -17.74
CA VAL A 58 7.40 3.59 -16.68
C VAL A 58 8.77 3.00 -16.99
N ALA A 59 9.85 3.59 -16.49
CA ALA A 59 11.20 3.08 -16.73
C ALA A 59 11.46 1.77 -15.95
N ILE A 60 12.10 0.79 -16.58
CA ILE A 60 12.50 -0.48 -15.93
C ILE A 60 13.47 -0.22 -14.77
N ALA A 61 14.37 0.76 -14.92
CA ALA A 61 15.40 1.07 -13.93
C ALA A 61 14.84 1.39 -12.53
N ASP A 62 13.63 1.95 -12.46
CA ASP A 62 12.94 2.27 -11.20
C ASP A 62 12.41 1.01 -10.48
N HIS A 63 12.43 -0.15 -11.16
CA HIS A 63 11.80 -1.38 -10.71
C HIS A 63 12.73 -2.61 -10.78
N GLU A 64 13.98 -2.46 -11.21
CA GLU A 64 14.92 -3.57 -11.48
C GLU A 64 15.05 -4.53 -10.29
N ALA A 65 15.28 -4.02 -9.08
CA ALA A 65 15.46 -4.84 -7.89
C ALA A 65 14.21 -5.68 -7.53
N VAL A 66 13.01 -5.13 -7.72
CA VAL A 66 11.76 -5.86 -7.41
C VAL A 66 11.35 -6.81 -8.55
N ILE A 67 11.72 -6.51 -9.79
CA ILE A 67 11.57 -7.42 -10.93
C ILE A 67 12.49 -8.63 -10.77
N ASP A 68 13.74 -8.40 -10.33
CA ASP A 68 14.69 -9.46 -9.99
C ASP A 68 14.18 -10.36 -8.86
N GLU A 69 13.61 -9.77 -7.81
CA GLU A 69 12.98 -10.50 -6.71
C GLU A 69 11.81 -11.38 -7.24
N LEU A 70 10.93 -10.80 -8.07
CA LEU A 70 9.80 -11.50 -8.66
C LEU A 70 10.24 -12.68 -9.52
N HIS A 71 11.18 -12.46 -10.43
CA HIS A 71 11.72 -13.51 -11.31
C HIS A 71 12.37 -14.63 -10.50
N GLY A 72 13.12 -14.29 -9.45
CA GLY A 72 13.69 -15.26 -8.52
C GLY A 72 12.62 -16.09 -7.80
N ILE A 73 11.55 -15.45 -7.33
CA ILE A 73 10.41 -16.15 -6.71
C ILE A 73 9.78 -17.15 -7.69
N LEU A 74 9.50 -16.72 -8.92
CA LEU A 74 8.82 -17.55 -9.93
C LEU A 74 9.64 -18.79 -10.33
N LYS A 75 10.97 -18.71 -10.29
CA LYS A 75 11.84 -19.88 -10.51
C LYS A 75 11.75 -20.94 -9.42
N GLU A 76 11.33 -20.56 -8.22
CA GLU A 76 11.31 -21.45 -7.05
C GLU A 76 9.92 -22.04 -6.78
N VAL A 77 8.85 -21.30 -7.07
CA VAL A 77 7.50 -21.74 -6.73
C VAL A 77 6.92 -22.69 -7.78
N PRO A 78 6.22 -23.77 -7.37
CA PRO A 78 5.73 -24.77 -8.30
C PRO A 78 4.53 -24.30 -9.13
N THR A 79 4.27 -24.96 -10.24
CA THR A 79 3.02 -24.81 -11.00
C THR A 79 2.15 -26.04 -10.83
N GLU A 80 0.84 -25.87 -11.00
CA GLU A 80 -0.08 -27.00 -10.96
C GLU A 80 0.19 -27.95 -12.12
N GLN A 81 0.12 -29.24 -11.83
CA GLN A 81 0.12 -30.28 -12.85
C GLN A 81 -1.08 -31.23 -12.67
N PRO A 82 -1.84 -31.53 -13.74
CA PRO A 82 -1.75 -30.91 -15.06
C PRO A 82 -2.10 -29.40 -15.01
N PRO A 83 -1.58 -28.57 -15.94
CA PRO A 83 -1.87 -27.14 -15.96
C PRO A 83 -3.38 -26.84 -15.97
N GLY A 84 -3.82 -25.85 -15.21
CA GLY A 84 -5.23 -25.46 -15.06
C GLY A 84 -6.09 -26.41 -14.24
N SER A 85 -5.51 -27.44 -13.59
CA SER A 85 -6.28 -28.39 -12.78
C SER A 85 -6.86 -27.77 -11.50
N GLU A 86 -6.01 -27.08 -10.74
CA GLU A 86 -6.33 -26.60 -9.40
C GLU A 86 -5.63 -25.27 -9.12
N ASP A 87 -6.30 -24.36 -8.41
CA ASP A 87 -5.62 -23.23 -7.76
C ASP A 87 -4.86 -23.73 -6.53
N ILE A 88 -3.65 -24.25 -6.74
CA ILE A 88 -2.80 -24.81 -5.69
C ILE A 88 -2.39 -23.78 -4.62
N TYR A 89 -2.54 -22.49 -4.92
CA TYR A 89 -2.26 -21.38 -4.01
C TYR A 89 -3.48 -20.95 -3.20
N GLY A 90 -4.69 -21.23 -3.68
CA GLY A 90 -5.96 -20.94 -3.01
C GLY A 90 -6.25 -19.44 -2.86
N LEU A 91 -5.79 -18.63 -3.82
CA LEU A 91 -5.91 -17.16 -3.80
C LEU A 91 -6.82 -16.61 -4.89
N ASP A 92 -7.41 -17.47 -5.72
CA ASP A 92 -8.21 -17.07 -6.87
C ASP A 92 -7.45 -16.06 -7.77
N THR A 93 -6.15 -16.29 -7.92
CA THR A 93 -5.22 -15.39 -8.61
C THR A 93 -4.23 -16.21 -9.44
N SER A 94 -4.05 -15.85 -10.71
CA SER A 94 -2.98 -16.35 -11.57
C SER A 94 -1.92 -15.30 -11.83
N ILE A 95 -0.69 -15.79 -12.01
CA ILE A 95 0.42 -15.09 -12.64
C ILE A 95 0.78 -15.88 -13.89
N ALA A 96 1.01 -15.18 -15.00
CA ALA A 96 1.71 -15.69 -16.16
C ALA A 96 2.95 -14.81 -16.37
N TRP A 97 4.08 -15.44 -16.64
CA TRP A 97 5.35 -14.81 -16.93
C TRP A 97 5.95 -15.51 -18.15
N GLN A 98 6.40 -14.72 -19.10
CA GLN A 98 7.10 -15.19 -20.29
C GLN A 98 8.33 -14.32 -20.54
N SER A 99 9.45 -14.98 -20.75
CA SER A 99 10.74 -14.38 -21.10
C SER A 99 11.59 -15.44 -21.81
N ASP A 100 12.77 -15.06 -22.26
CA ASP A 100 13.71 -15.98 -22.91
C ASP A 100 14.19 -17.13 -22.00
N ASP A 101 14.29 -16.88 -20.69
CA ASP A 101 14.86 -17.82 -19.71
C ASP A 101 13.82 -18.51 -18.80
N LEU A 102 12.57 -18.02 -18.81
CA LEU A 102 11.50 -18.54 -17.97
C LEU A 102 10.14 -18.40 -18.65
N GLU A 103 9.44 -19.52 -18.75
CA GLU A 103 7.99 -19.59 -18.97
C GLU A 103 7.35 -20.16 -17.71
N TRP A 104 6.54 -19.35 -17.04
CA TRP A 104 5.89 -19.74 -15.80
C TRP A 104 4.44 -19.29 -15.83
N TRP A 105 3.51 -20.18 -15.54
CA TRP A 105 2.12 -19.82 -15.38
C TRP A 105 1.47 -20.65 -14.27
N ASN A 106 0.51 -20.07 -13.56
CA ASN A 106 -0.40 -20.87 -12.75
C ASN A 106 -1.83 -20.57 -13.15
N GLY A 107 -2.65 -21.62 -13.14
CA GLY A 107 -4.05 -21.56 -13.48
C GLY A 107 -4.96 -21.95 -12.33
N GLY A 108 -6.24 -21.92 -12.63
CA GLY A 108 -7.29 -22.53 -11.82
C GLY A 108 -8.23 -23.28 -12.76
N PRO A 109 -9.08 -24.16 -12.22
CA PRO A 109 -10.04 -24.92 -13.00
C PRO A 109 -10.96 -23.99 -13.78
N GLN A 110 -10.97 -24.13 -15.11
CA GLN A 110 -11.87 -23.39 -15.99
C GLN A 110 -12.97 -24.32 -16.54
N GLY A 111 -14.24 -23.95 -16.30
CA GLY A 111 -15.40 -24.72 -16.74
C GLY A 111 -15.53 -26.08 -16.03
N CYS A 112 -16.17 -27.06 -16.67
CA CYS A 112 -16.39 -28.39 -16.09
C CYS A 112 -15.13 -29.28 -15.98
N GLY A 113 -13.95 -28.76 -16.34
CA GLY A 113 -12.68 -29.49 -16.40
C GLY A 113 -11.85 -29.46 -15.12
N GLY A 114 -12.47 -29.27 -13.95
CA GLY A 114 -11.74 -29.24 -12.68
C GLY A 114 -11.15 -30.59 -12.29
N GLY A 115 -9.98 -30.58 -11.64
CA GLY A 115 -9.30 -31.77 -11.13
C GLY A 115 -8.36 -31.44 -9.99
N GLU A 116 -7.81 -32.46 -9.32
CA GLU A 116 -6.75 -32.23 -8.34
C GLU A 116 -5.40 -32.17 -9.04
N SER A 117 -4.59 -31.17 -8.65
CA SER A 117 -3.19 -31.19 -9.02
C SER A 117 -2.44 -32.23 -8.18
N PHE A 118 -1.57 -32.99 -8.83
CA PHE A 118 -0.62 -33.86 -8.14
C PHE A 118 0.57 -33.08 -7.54
N VAL A 119 0.67 -31.78 -7.84
CA VAL A 119 1.58 -30.85 -7.19
C VAL A 119 0.80 -29.98 -6.22
N LYS A 120 1.27 -29.86 -4.97
CA LYS A 120 0.62 -29.03 -3.95
C LYS A 120 1.62 -28.01 -3.41
N ALA A 121 1.24 -26.73 -3.46
CA ALA A 121 2.04 -25.65 -2.89
C ALA A 121 2.06 -25.76 -1.36
N GLN A 122 3.26 -25.69 -0.79
CA GLN A 122 3.48 -25.62 0.66
C GLN A 122 3.18 -24.21 1.18
N ASP A 123 3.11 -24.07 2.51
CA ASP A 123 2.88 -22.76 3.13
C ASP A 123 3.97 -21.73 2.80
N THR A 124 5.21 -22.20 2.59
CA THR A 124 6.34 -21.37 2.13
C THR A 124 6.11 -20.85 0.72
N ASP A 125 5.61 -21.71 -0.18
CA ASP A 125 5.36 -21.37 -1.58
C ASP A 125 4.19 -20.39 -1.69
N LYS A 126 3.14 -20.60 -0.88
CA LYS A 126 2.01 -19.67 -0.78
C LYS A 126 2.44 -18.29 -0.27
N LYS A 127 3.41 -18.20 0.63
CA LYS A 127 3.97 -16.91 1.07
C LYS A 127 4.76 -16.23 -0.05
N LYS A 128 5.60 -16.97 -0.77
CA LYS A 128 6.35 -16.46 -1.92
C LYS A 128 5.42 -16.01 -3.04
N PHE A 129 4.40 -16.79 -3.37
CA PHE A 129 3.39 -16.43 -4.37
C PHE A 129 2.61 -15.18 -3.96
N LYS A 130 2.22 -15.03 -2.69
CA LYS A 130 1.64 -13.77 -2.18
C LYS A 130 2.57 -12.58 -2.39
N ARG A 131 3.86 -12.75 -2.10
CA ARG A 131 4.87 -11.71 -2.32
C ARG A 131 4.99 -11.35 -3.81
N ALA A 132 4.99 -12.33 -4.71
CA ALA A 132 4.96 -12.09 -6.15
C ALA A 132 3.74 -11.26 -6.58
N VAL A 133 2.55 -11.60 -6.08
CA VAL A 133 1.31 -10.84 -6.33
C VAL A 133 1.43 -9.39 -5.83
N GLU A 134 2.02 -9.18 -4.65
CA GLU A 134 2.24 -7.85 -4.08
C GLU A 134 3.21 -7.01 -4.93
N ILE A 135 4.31 -7.61 -5.40
CA ILE A 135 5.27 -6.95 -6.28
C ILE A 135 4.60 -6.47 -7.57
N ILE A 136 3.86 -7.35 -8.26
CA ILE A 136 3.20 -6.99 -9.53
C ILE A 136 2.22 -5.83 -9.32
N LYS A 137 1.45 -5.85 -8.22
CA LYS A 137 0.53 -4.77 -7.89
C LYS A 137 1.26 -3.46 -7.54
N ALA A 138 2.40 -3.54 -6.86
CA ALA A 138 3.20 -2.37 -6.50
C ALA A 138 3.82 -1.70 -7.74
N ILE A 139 4.28 -2.49 -8.71
CA ILE A 139 4.73 -1.96 -10.01
C ILE A 139 3.55 -1.29 -10.73
N ALA A 140 2.39 -1.96 -10.78
CA ALA A 140 1.22 -1.48 -11.51
C ALA A 140 0.59 -0.20 -10.92
N VAL A 141 0.55 -0.08 -9.60
CA VAL A 141 -0.06 1.05 -8.86
C VAL A 141 1.03 1.85 -8.13
N GLY A 142 2.19 1.98 -8.77
CA GLY A 142 3.33 2.73 -8.25
C GLY A 142 3.14 4.25 -8.31
N ARG A 143 4.15 4.97 -7.84
CA ARG A 143 4.17 6.45 -7.85
C ARG A 143 3.91 7.02 -9.25
N THR A 144 4.56 6.46 -10.26
CA THR A 144 4.44 6.90 -11.65
C THR A 144 3.02 6.72 -12.18
N PHE A 145 2.33 5.64 -11.80
CA PHE A 145 0.91 5.48 -12.10
C PHE A 145 0.11 6.63 -11.47
N LEU A 146 0.24 6.85 -10.17
CA LEU A 146 -0.51 7.90 -9.45
C LEU A 146 -0.23 9.32 -9.97
N ASP A 147 0.99 9.59 -10.42
CA ASP A 147 1.39 10.89 -10.99
C ASP A 147 0.82 11.07 -12.41
N VAL A 148 0.94 10.07 -13.29
CA VAL A 148 0.41 10.13 -14.66
C VAL A 148 -1.11 10.21 -14.67
N THR A 149 -1.79 9.39 -13.86
CA THR A 149 -3.24 9.44 -13.71
C THR A 149 -3.71 10.65 -12.88
N ARG A 150 -2.77 11.44 -12.33
CA ARG A 150 -3.05 12.59 -11.45
C ARG A 150 -3.99 12.22 -10.31
N THR A 151 -3.90 10.98 -9.81
CA THR A 151 -4.83 10.43 -8.81
C THR A 151 -4.79 11.21 -7.51
N LEU A 152 -3.60 11.58 -7.03
CA LEU A 152 -3.44 12.35 -5.79
C LEU A 152 -3.64 13.87 -5.97
N THR A 153 -3.84 14.33 -7.22
CA THR A 153 -3.98 15.75 -7.55
C THR A 153 -5.34 16.05 -8.17
N ALA A 154 -5.50 15.85 -9.48
CA ALA A 154 -6.73 16.18 -10.22
C ALA A 154 -7.91 15.23 -9.90
N HIS A 155 -7.61 13.97 -9.60
CA HIS A 155 -8.61 12.92 -9.42
C HIS A 155 -8.75 12.42 -7.99
N LEU A 156 -8.41 13.25 -7.00
CA LEU A 156 -8.48 12.90 -5.57
C LEU A 156 -9.89 12.43 -5.16
N HIS A 157 -10.94 12.97 -5.78
CA HIS A 157 -12.32 12.60 -5.54
C HIS A 157 -12.66 11.14 -5.89
N LEU A 158 -11.84 10.47 -6.71
CA LEU A 158 -12.00 9.05 -7.04
C LEU A 158 -11.50 8.12 -5.92
N LEU A 159 -10.77 8.65 -4.93
CA LEU A 159 -10.29 7.85 -3.81
C LEU A 159 -11.41 7.59 -2.81
N ILE A 160 -11.85 6.34 -2.73
CA ILE A 160 -12.81 5.89 -1.73
C ILE A 160 -12.07 5.64 -0.41
N ARG A 161 -12.55 6.27 0.66
CA ARG A 161 -12.08 5.98 2.02
C ARG A 161 -12.56 4.59 2.41
N SER A 162 -11.64 3.65 2.62
CA SER A 162 -11.97 2.40 3.28
C SER A 162 -12.29 2.70 4.75
N SER A 163 -13.57 2.73 5.09
CA SER A 163 -14.03 2.84 6.47
C SER A 163 -13.66 1.56 7.22
N ARG A 164 -12.94 1.69 8.35
CA ARG A 164 -12.85 0.56 9.29
C ARG A 164 -14.28 0.25 9.79
N PRO A 165 -14.75 -1.00 9.77
CA PRO A 165 -16.00 -1.33 10.42
C PRO A 165 -15.92 -0.93 11.90
N TYR A 166 -17.00 -0.32 12.39
CA TYR A 166 -17.09 0.33 13.70
C TYR A 166 -16.81 -0.61 14.89
N GLU A 167 -16.82 -1.93 14.67
CA GLU A 167 -16.52 -2.97 15.67
C GLU A 167 -15.01 -3.07 16.03
N VAL A 168 -14.14 -2.30 15.38
CA VAL A 168 -12.66 -2.43 15.43
C VAL A 168 -12.00 -1.31 16.28
N ALA A 169 -12.72 -0.74 17.25
CA ALA A 169 -12.19 0.27 18.18
C ALA A 169 -11.05 -0.23 19.10
N LEU A 170 -10.64 -1.50 18.98
CA LEU A 170 -9.61 -2.16 19.78
C LEU A 170 -8.22 -2.20 19.11
N PHE A 171 -8.08 -1.75 17.85
CA PHE A 171 -6.80 -1.85 17.15
C PHE A 171 -6.08 -0.51 17.08
N PRO A 172 -4.76 -0.48 17.37
CA PRO A 172 -4.00 0.74 17.33
C PRO A 172 -4.03 1.37 15.92
N PRO A 173 -3.82 2.69 15.81
CA PRO A 173 -3.70 3.34 14.52
C PRO A 173 -2.48 2.79 13.76
N ARG A 174 -2.53 2.83 12.43
CA ARG A 174 -1.48 2.30 11.54
C ARG A 174 -0.58 3.37 10.97
N ILE A 175 0.68 3.02 10.80
CA ILE A 175 1.71 3.79 10.11
C ILE A 175 2.35 2.86 9.10
N LEU A 176 2.16 3.18 7.82
CA LEU A 176 2.55 2.29 6.72
C LEU A 176 3.90 2.68 6.10
N HIS A 177 4.44 3.84 6.49
CA HIS A 177 5.72 4.32 6.01
C HIS A 177 6.69 4.57 7.19
N VAL A 178 7.65 3.65 7.37
CA VAL A 178 8.69 3.73 8.41
C VAL A 178 10.06 4.07 7.79
N ASN A 179 10.22 3.95 6.48
CA ASN A 179 11.46 4.24 5.78
C ASN A 179 11.69 5.76 5.60
N PRO A 180 12.94 6.20 5.41
CA PRO A 180 13.24 7.59 5.08
C PRO A 180 12.46 8.05 3.84
N PRO A 181 11.74 9.19 3.91
CA PRO A 181 10.90 9.63 2.80
C PRO A 181 11.71 10.18 1.63
N ARG A 182 11.40 9.77 0.39
CA ARG A 182 12.03 10.38 -0.81
C ARG A 182 11.74 11.86 -0.96
N ARG A 183 10.54 12.28 -0.57
CA ARG A 183 10.10 13.67 -0.61
C ARG A 183 9.57 14.09 0.74
N THR A 184 10.00 15.26 1.18
CA THR A 184 9.52 15.87 2.42
C THR A 184 8.76 17.15 2.11
N LEU A 185 7.68 17.38 2.85
CA LEU A 185 6.94 18.63 2.81
C LEU A 185 7.59 19.62 3.78
N LEU A 186 8.09 20.73 3.23
CA LEU A 186 8.53 21.84 4.06
C LEU A 186 7.32 22.50 4.74
N CYS A 187 7.31 22.54 6.07
CA CYS A 187 6.21 23.12 6.84
C CYS A 187 6.70 23.72 8.16
N PHE A 188 5.79 24.33 8.92
CA PHE A 188 6.06 24.91 10.24
C PHE A 188 5.23 24.22 11.31
N VAL A 189 5.90 23.72 12.34
CA VAL A 189 5.28 23.25 13.58
C VAL A 189 5.68 24.20 14.71
N ASN A 190 4.68 24.84 15.30
CA ASN A 190 4.81 26.10 16.03
C ASN A 190 5.50 27.16 15.15
N SER A 191 6.72 27.55 15.50
CA SER A 191 7.55 28.49 14.73
C SER A 191 8.79 27.81 14.14
N THR A 192 8.88 26.48 14.28
CA THR A 192 10.02 25.69 13.83
C THR A 192 9.74 25.16 12.43
N GLN A 193 10.58 25.54 11.48
CA GLN A 193 10.55 24.98 10.13
C GLN A 193 11.05 23.53 10.17
N VAL A 194 10.33 22.63 9.51
CA VAL A 194 10.61 21.20 9.50
C VAL A 194 10.30 20.60 8.14
N GLU A 195 11.11 19.63 7.73
CA GLU A 195 10.87 18.76 6.58
C GLU A 195 10.07 17.55 7.07
N ALA A 196 8.77 17.56 6.83
CA ALA A 196 7.85 16.54 7.31
C ALA A 196 7.65 15.42 6.27
N ASN A 197 7.55 14.18 6.74
CA ASN A 197 7.14 13.04 5.93
C ASN A 197 5.61 13.09 5.72
N ALA A 198 5.16 13.24 4.48
CA ALA A 198 3.75 13.18 4.14
C ALA A 198 3.33 11.74 3.81
N ASP A 199 2.85 11.00 4.81
CA ASP A 199 2.41 9.61 4.65
C ASP A 199 0.88 9.49 4.51
N THR A 200 0.41 9.23 3.29
CA THR A 200 -1.02 8.96 3.04
C THR A 200 -1.47 7.61 3.61
N GLY A 201 -0.56 6.73 4.03
CA GLY A 201 -0.85 5.49 4.73
C GLY A 201 -1.03 5.66 6.25
N ALA A 202 -0.58 6.77 6.82
CA ALA A 202 -0.61 7.00 8.25
C ALA A 202 -1.97 7.48 8.78
N GLU A 203 -2.40 6.89 9.88
CA GLU A 203 -3.66 7.22 10.54
C GLU A 203 -3.48 8.28 11.66
N MET A 204 -2.25 8.56 12.12
CA MET A 204 -1.95 9.56 13.15
C MET A 204 -0.74 10.45 12.80
N ASN A 205 -0.71 11.69 13.30
CA ASN A 205 0.45 12.57 13.14
C ASN A 205 1.50 12.19 14.21
N LEU A 206 2.75 12.07 13.79
CA LEU A 206 3.85 11.68 14.66
C LEU A 206 4.96 12.72 14.69
N ALA A 207 5.72 12.69 15.79
CA ALA A 207 6.95 13.44 15.97
C ALA A 207 8.04 12.54 16.55
N SER A 208 9.28 12.79 16.15
CA SER A 208 10.43 12.15 16.79
C SER A 208 10.63 12.73 18.21
N PRO A 209 11.17 11.96 19.16
CA PRO A 209 11.51 12.47 20.49
C PRO A 209 12.47 13.66 20.43
N LYS A 210 13.44 13.60 19.50
CA LYS A 210 14.41 14.69 19.26
C LYS A 210 13.71 15.97 18.81
N PHE A 211 12.70 15.87 17.94
CA PHE A 211 11.90 17.01 17.55
C PHE A 211 11.03 17.53 18.70
N ALA A 212 10.35 16.63 19.41
CA ALA A 212 9.49 17.00 20.53
C ALA A 212 10.27 17.81 21.60
N ALA A 213 11.46 17.33 21.98
CA ALA A 213 12.34 17.97 22.95
C ALA A 213 12.77 19.39 22.54
N ARG A 214 13.08 19.62 21.26
CA ARG A 214 13.51 20.95 20.75
C ARG A 214 12.35 21.87 20.39
N SER A 215 11.14 21.33 20.22
CA SER A 215 9.94 22.12 19.85
C SER A 215 9.45 23.07 20.95
N GLY A 216 9.96 22.93 22.18
CA GLY A 216 9.54 23.70 23.34
C GLY A 216 8.12 23.38 23.82
N SER A 217 7.50 22.31 23.30
CA SER A 217 6.13 21.95 23.62
C SER A 217 6.04 21.19 24.94
N SER A 218 4.97 21.44 25.71
CA SER A 218 4.66 20.64 26.90
C SER A 218 4.15 19.26 26.48
N ILE A 219 4.95 18.22 26.75
CA ILE A 219 4.61 16.83 26.46
C ILE A 219 3.60 16.34 27.51
N LYS A 220 2.51 15.74 27.03
CA LYS A 220 1.45 15.15 27.85
C LYS A 220 1.39 13.65 27.64
N PRO A 221 0.84 12.89 28.61
CA PRO A 221 0.47 11.50 28.40
C PRO A 221 -0.53 11.37 27.24
N THR A 222 -0.39 10.32 26.45
CA THR A 222 -1.35 9.97 25.38
C THR A 222 -2.60 9.33 25.98
N ASP A 223 -3.74 9.45 25.30
CA ASP A 223 -4.98 8.78 25.73
C ASP A 223 -4.91 7.26 25.50
N GLN A 224 -5.88 6.52 26.06
CA GLN A 224 -5.92 5.05 25.97
C GLN A 224 -5.97 4.51 24.53
N GLN A 225 -6.49 5.27 23.57
CA GLN A 225 -6.64 4.84 22.18
C GLN A 225 -5.35 5.06 21.37
N HIS A 226 -4.46 5.93 21.83
CA HIS A 226 -3.23 6.30 21.14
C HIS A 226 -1.96 5.90 21.92
N GLN A 227 -2.04 4.87 22.77
CA GLN A 227 -0.87 4.32 23.48
C GLN A 227 0.04 3.49 22.58
N PHE A 228 -0.51 2.95 21.51
CA PHE A 228 0.18 2.04 20.62
C PHE A 228 -0.10 2.41 19.17
N VAL A 229 0.83 2.01 18.30
CA VAL A 229 0.73 2.15 16.86
C VAL A 229 1.18 0.86 16.20
N GLN A 230 0.52 0.45 15.12
CA GLN A 230 0.96 -0.69 14.31
C GLN A 230 1.82 -0.18 13.15
N LEU A 231 3.01 -0.76 13.00
CA LEU A 231 3.96 -0.45 11.93
C LEU A 231 3.67 -1.27 10.67
N ALA A 232 4.36 -0.91 9.58
CA ALA A 232 4.23 -1.52 8.26
C ALA A 232 4.47 -3.04 8.24
N ASP A 233 5.37 -3.54 9.08
CA ASP A 233 5.70 -4.95 9.24
C ASP A 233 4.70 -5.72 10.13
N GLY A 234 3.67 -5.03 10.63
CA GLY A 234 2.65 -5.56 11.52
C GLY A 234 3.03 -5.54 13.01
N SER A 235 4.26 -5.17 13.36
CA SER A 235 4.70 -5.01 14.74
C SER A 235 3.98 -3.83 15.44
N ILE A 236 3.96 -3.86 16.77
CA ILE A 236 3.34 -2.81 17.59
C ILE A 236 4.42 -2.02 18.32
N ALA A 237 4.37 -0.69 18.19
CA ALA A 237 5.24 0.23 18.90
C ALA A 237 4.45 1.08 19.90
N SER A 238 5.09 1.45 21.01
CA SER A 238 4.50 2.31 22.03
C SER A 238 4.68 3.79 21.70
N ILE A 239 3.66 4.59 22.01
CA ILE A 239 3.70 6.05 21.96
C ILE A 239 4.12 6.57 23.33
N SER A 240 5.21 7.35 23.38
CA SER A 240 5.80 7.83 24.64
C SER A 240 5.15 9.11 25.18
N GLY A 241 4.33 9.79 24.37
CA GLY A 241 3.58 10.97 24.77
C GLY A 241 2.94 11.67 23.57
N CYS A 242 2.36 12.84 23.80
CA CYS A 242 1.87 13.70 22.73
C CYS A 242 2.02 15.18 23.09
N PHE A 243 1.94 16.05 22.09
CA PHE A 243 1.86 17.49 22.28
C PHE A 243 0.94 18.12 21.25
N CYS A 244 0.33 19.25 21.62
CA CYS A 244 -0.44 20.07 20.70
C CYS A 244 0.44 21.20 20.18
N ALA A 245 0.53 21.35 18.87
CA ALA A 245 1.30 22.40 18.22
C ALA A 245 0.50 23.08 17.12
N ARG A 246 0.83 24.34 16.85
CA ARG A 246 0.31 25.06 15.69
C ARG A 246 0.95 24.46 14.44
N PHE A 247 0.16 24.12 13.43
CA PHE A 247 0.68 23.63 12.16
C PHE A 247 0.39 24.62 11.03
N ASN A 248 1.40 24.95 10.21
CA ASN A 248 1.23 25.74 8.99
C ASN A 248 2.00 25.08 7.82
N PRO A 249 1.36 24.86 6.66
CA PRO A 249 2.00 24.17 5.55
C PRO A 249 2.94 25.04 4.70
N SER A 250 2.79 26.37 4.66
CA SER A 250 3.51 27.22 3.68
C SER A 250 4.10 28.51 4.24
N GLU A 251 3.46 29.14 5.23
CA GLU A 251 3.90 30.45 5.74
C GLU A 251 4.53 30.33 7.13
N LYS A 252 5.66 31.03 7.32
CA LYS A 252 6.20 31.26 8.66
C LYS A 252 5.16 32.07 9.44
N PRO A 253 4.70 31.61 10.61
CA PRO A 253 3.70 32.35 11.36
C PRO A 253 4.26 33.73 11.75
N SER A 254 3.59 34.79 11.31
CA SER A 254 3.87 36.16 11.75
C SER A 254 2.79 36.60 12.76
N THR A 255 3.12 37.56 13.60
CA THR A 255 2.15 38.17 14.54
C THR A 255 1.04 38.94 13.83
N GLU A 256 1.24 39.34 12.57
CA GLU A 256 0.30 40.13 11.77
C GLU A 256 -0.58 39.26 10.86
N THR A 257 -0.11 38.08 10.45
CA THR A 257 -0.89 37.07 9.73
C THR A 257 -1.59 36.11 10.69
N LEU A 258 -2.31 36.68 11.66
CA LEU A 258 -3.37 35.96 12.39
C LEU A 258 -4.48 35.60 11.40
N ARG A 259 -4.21 34.65 10.48
CA ARG A 259 -5.28 33.94 9.79
C ARG A 259 -6.18 33.37 10.89
N PRO A 260 -7.52 33.40 10.74
CA PRO A 260 -8.46 32.92 11.77
C PRO A 260 -8.33 31.42 12.12
N ARG A 261 -7.35 30.70 11.57
CA ARG A 261 -7.22 29.24 11.61
C ARG A 261 -5.76 28.79 11.75
N ALA A 262 -5.08 29.24 12.79
CA ALA A 262 -3.95 28.46 13.32
C ALA A 262 -4.50 27.13 13.85
N HIS A 263 -4.48 26.07 13.03
CA HIS A 263 -5.03 24.77 13.46
C HIS A 263 -4.03 24.13 14.42
N MET A 264 -4.40 24.06 15.69
CA MET A 264 -3.72 23.21 16.65
C MET A 264 -3.88 21.76 16.20
N LYS A 265 -2.78 21.04 16.07
CA LYS A 265 -2.73 19.62 15.75
C LYS A 265 -2.01 18.89 16.87
N THR A 266 -2.52 17.70 17.19
CA THR A 266 -1.85 16.78 18.11
C THR A 266 -0.83 15.96 17.34
N PHE A 267 0.40 15.92 17.85
CA PHE A 267 1.47 15.04 17.39
C PHE A 267 1.81 14.05 18.50
N HIS A 268 1.78 12.77 18.19
CA HIS A 268 2.16 11.70 19.10
C HIS A 268 3.65 11.38 18.94
N ILE A 269 4.32 11.03 20.03
CA ILE A 269 5.77 10.82 20.04
C ILE A 269 6.04 9.34 19.87
N LEU A 270 6.75 9.00 18.79
CA LEU A 270 7.14 7.62 18.47
C LEU A 270 8.66 7.52 18.40
N ASP A 271 9.22 6.63 19.22
CA ASP A 271 10.65 6.28 19.14
C ASP A 271 10.96 5.57 17.82
N GLY A 272 12.13 5.87 17.24
CA GLY A 272 12.56 5.26 15.98
C GLY A 272 11.96 5.87 14.71
N LEU A 273 11.20 6.98 14.81
CA LEU A 273 10.74 7.71 13.63
C LEU A 273 11.93 8.22 12.79
N THR A 274 11.91 7.92 11.49
CA THR A 274 12.99 8.27 10.54
C THR A 274 12.96 9.72 10.06
N SER A 275 11.90 10.46 10.39
CA SER A 275 11.75 11.90 10.16
C SER A 275 11.43 12.62 11.47
N ASP A 276 11.59 13.94 11.48
CA ASP A 276 11.22 14.74 12.65
C ASP A 276 9.71 14.80 12.87
N ILE A 277 8.96 14.89 11.77
CA ILE A 277 7.50 14.91 11.75
C ILE A 277 7.02 13.94 10.66
N LEU A 278 5.94 13.24 10.95
CA LEU A 278 5.15 12.50 9.98
C LEU A 278 3.70 13.01 10.03
N LEU A 279 3.18 13.40 8.87
CA LEU A 279 1.83 13.90 8.70
C LEU A 279 0.90 12.75 8.34
N SER A 280 -0.22 12.65 9.05
CA SER A 280 -1.25 11.66 8.75
C SER A 280 -1.96 11.96 7.43
N ARG A 281 -2.59 10.93 6.87
CA ARG A 281 -3.55 11.03 5.76
C ARG A 281 -4.57 12.15 5.97
N HIS A 282 -5.12 12.26 7.18
CA HIS A 282 -6.15 13.25 7.50
C HIS A 282 -5.62 14.67 7.32
N LEU A 283 -4.44 14.96 7.88
CA LEU A 283 -3.84 16.28 7.77
C LEU A 283 -3.37 16.58 6.34
N ILE A 284 -2.80 15.60 5.65
CA ILE A 284 -2.34 15.73 4.26
C ILE A 284 -3.48 16.14 3.33
N PHE A 285 -4.65 15.51 3.48
CA PHE A 285 -5.82 15.85 2.66
C PHE A 285 -6.50 17.15 3.12
N GLU A 286 -6.48 17.45 4.42
CA GLU A 286 -7.01 18.73 4.94
C GLU A 286 -6.28 19.94 4.35
N ILE A 287 -4.97 19.83 4.16
CA ILE A 287 -4.14 20.92 3.61
C ILE A 287 -3.94 20.84 2.09
N TYR A 288 -4.63 19.91 1.42
CA TYR A 288 -4.45 19.64 -0.01
C TYR A 288 -2.97 19.53 -0.40
N ALA A 289 -2.17 18.77 0.36
CA ALA A 289 -0.71 18.84 0.29
C ALA A 289 -0.17 18.69 -1.14
N PHE A 290 -0.70 17.73 -1.91
CA PHE A 290 -0.23 17.46 -3.28
C PHE A 290 -0.74 18.44 -4.34
N VAL A 291 -1.67 19.32 -3.99
CA VAL A 291 -2.25 20.31 -4.92
C VAL A 291 -1.82 21.72 -4.52
N GLU A 292 -2.23 22.18 -3.35
CA GLU A 292 -1.94 23.56 -2.89
C GLU A 292 -0.51 23.72 -2.36
N GLN A 293 0.09 22.64 -1.85
CA GLN A 293 1.43 22.65 -1.24
C GLN A 293 2.48 21.95 -2.10
N ALA A 294 2.17 21.68 -3.38
CA ALA A 294 3.03 20.91 -4.29
C ALA A 294 4.45 21.49 -4.39
N ASN A 295 4.56 22.83 -4.39
CA ASN A 295 5.83 23.56 -4.49
C ASN A 295 6.66 23.54 -3.20
N ALA A 296 6.08 23.12 -2.07
CA ALA A 296 6.77 23.00 -0.79
C ALA A 296 7.44 21.63 -0.59
N PHE A 297 7.27 20.69 -1.53
CA PHE A 297 7.94 19.40 -1.48
C PHE A 297 9.37 19.47 -2.03
N SER A 298 10.33 19.02 -1.25
CA SER A 298 11.73 18.82 -1.65
C SER A 298 12.04 17.34 -1.82
N GLU A 299 12.91 17.00 -2.79
CA GLU A 299 13.51 15.66 -2.90
C GLU A 299 14.70 15.52 -1.95
N MET A 300 14.80 14.38 -1.28
CA MET A 300 15.96 14.04 -0.46
C MET A 300 17.18 13.74 -1.36
N LYS A 301 18.33 14.30 -0.99
CA LYS A 301 19.58 14.25 -1.79
C LYS A 301 20.16 12.84 -1.97
N HIS A 302 19.72 11.86 -1.17
CA HIS A 302 20.15 10.46 -1.24
C HIS A 302 18.95 9.54 -0.98
N PRO A 303 18.15 9.21 -2.01
CA PRO A 303 17.11 8.23 -1.84
C PRO A 303 17.75 6.85 -1.66
N ASP A 304 17.45 6.17 -0.55
CA ASP A 304 17.68 4.73 -0.47
C ASP A 304 16.89 4.06 -1.61
N LEU A 305 17.51 3.10 -2.32
CA LEU A 305 16.89 2.39 -3.44
C LEU A 305 15.60 1.65 -3.03
N HIS A 306 15.46 1.31 -1.74
CA HIS A 306 14.27 0.69 -1.16
C HIS A 306 13.15 1.67 -0.76
N ALA A 307 13.36 2.98 -0.93
CA ALA A 307 12.36 4.01 -0.57
C ALA A 307 11.19 4.11 -1.58
N ASP A 308 11.20 3.32 -2.66
CA ASP A 308 10.14 3.25 -3.68
C ASP A 308 9.02 2.26 -3.38
N LEU A 309 9.16 1.46 -2.31
CA LEU A 309 8.11 0.55 -1.91
C LEU A 309 6.95 1.34 -1.28
N ASN A 310 6.04 1.79 -2.15
CA ASN A 310 4.69 2.17 -1.74
C ASN A 310 4.04 0.91 -1.18
N LEU A 311 3.91 0.83 0.15
CA LEU A 311 3.23 -0.28 0.78
C LEU A 311 1.72 -0.20 0.46
N ILE A 312 1.30 -0.92 -0.57
CA ILE A 312 -0.11 -1.13 -0.87
C ILE A 312 -0.61 -2.29 -0.02
N ALA A 313 -1.06 -1.99 1.20
CA ALA A 313 -1.70 -3.00 2.04
C ALA A 313 -3.13 -3.31 1.52
N TRP A 314 -3.32 -4.48 0.94
CA TRP A 314 -4.65 -4.94 0.51
C TRP A 314 -5.43 -5.48 1.73
N LEU A 315 -6.30 -4.65 2.30
CA LEU A 315 -7.11 -4.99 3.48
C LEU A 315 -8.32 -5.84 3.09
N ASN A 316 -8.13 -7.10 2.70
CA ASN A 316 -9.25 -8.03 2.59
C ASN A 316 -8.98 -9.41 3.19
N ARG A 317 -10.00 -9.83 3.96
CA ARG A 317 -10.22 -11.08 4.73
C ARG A 317 -9.58 -11.20 6.12
N TRP A 318 -10.13 -10.44 7.08
CA TRP A 318 -10.28 -10.87 8.48
C TRP A 318 -11.72 -11.31 8.84
N ARG A 319 -12.63 -11.38 7.86
CA ARG A 319 -14.06 -11.71 8.08
C ARG A 319 -14.41 -13.20 8.27
N SER A 320 -13.43 -14.10 8.42
CA SER A 320 -13.76 -15.52 8.61
C SER A 320 -12.73 -16.21 9.51
N LYS A 321 -12.80 -15.92 10.81
CA LYS A 321 -12.29 -16.79 11.88
C LYS A 321 -12.77 -16.35 13.28
N SER A 322 -13.99 -15.84 13.41
CA SER A 322 -14.72 -15.90 14.69
C SER A 322 -15.74 -17.03 14.55
N GLY A 323 -15.35 -18.21 15.03
CA GLY A 323 -16.27 -19.33 15.15
C GLY A 323 -17.37 -18.98 16.14
N SER A 324 -18.54 -18.63 15.63
CA SER A 324 -19.79 -18.70 16.39
C SER A 324 -20.12 -20.17 16.61
N ARG A 325 -19.71 -20.73 17.75
CA ARG A 325 -20.36 -21.92 18.28
C ARG A 325 -21.79 -21.54 18.67
N PRO A 326 -22.83 -22.26 18.20
CA PRO A 326 -24.19 -22.00 18.65
C PRO A 326 -24.29 -22.37 20.13
N ILE A 327 -24.76 -21.43 20.94
CA ILE A 327 -25.13 -21.66 22.33
C ILE A 327 -26.34 -22.60 22.32
N GLN A 328 -26.15 -23.84 22.78
CA GLN A 328 -27.25 -24.73 23.11
C GLN A 328 -27.92 -24.20 24.39
N HIS A 329 -29.14 -23.71 24.26
CA HIS A 329 -30.01 -23.52 25.42
C HIS A 329 -30.45 -24.89 25.92
N THR A 330 -29.96 -25.28 27.10
CA THR A 330 -30.54 -26.37 27.88
C THR A 330 -31.78 -25.85 28.58
N SER A 331 -32.93 -26.40 28.23
CA SER A 331 -34.21 -26.19 28.91
C SER A 331 -34.19 -26.88 30.26
N SER A 332 -34.56 -26.16 31.31
CA SER A 332 -35.12 -26.68 32.57
C SER A 332 -36.29 -25.80 32.92
#